data_AF-A0A349SHU7-F1
#
_entry.id   AF-A0A349SHU7-F1
#
_cell.length_a   1.000
_cell.length_b   1.000
_cell.length_c   1.000
_cell.angle_alpha   90.00
_cell.angle_beta   90.00
_cell.angle_gamma   90.00
#
_symmetry.space_group_name_H-M   'P 1'
#
loop_
_entity.id
_entity.type
_entity.pdbx_description
1 polymer ?
#
loop_
_entity_poly.entity_id
_entity_poly.type
_entity_poly.pdbx_seq_one_letter_code
_entity_poly.pdbx_strand_id
1 'polypeptide(L)'
;MNVKPLDAHFGAEVLGVELGKDVDHAMMQQLTKALYSHRVIVIRDQHLDEHDYLTFGRAWGQPIPHVLDHLRMPEFPEMMTVGNTDKKDQNEAVRNGTVLWHTDQSYEAVPASVTMLYSIKTPETGGETQICNMVAAYQDLDARMKEKLDALQVAHQYGRGKLRPSEYAASPITTT
;
A
#
# COMPACT_ATOMS: atom_id res chain seq x y z
N MET A 1 -22.53 3.08 3.17
CA MET A 1 -21.26 3.42 2.49
C MET A 1 -21.43 4.67 1.63
N ASN A 2 -20.58 5.67 1.84
CA ASN A 2 -20.50 6.89 1.04
C ASN A 2 -19.06 7.05 0.53
N VAL A 3 -18.87 7.18 -0.78
CA VAL A 3 -17.54 7.32 -1.40
C VAL A 3 -17.38 8.76 -1.89
N LYS A 4 -16.40 9.47 -1.37
CA LYS A 4 -16.11 10.86 -1.74
C LYS A 4 -14.70 10.97 -2.32
N PRO A 5 -14.50 11.63 -3.47
CA PRO A 5 -13.16 11.93 -3.96
C PRO A 5 -12.35 12.69 -2.91
N LEU A 6 -11.05 12.40 -2.83
CA LEU A 6 -10.13 13.23 -2.06
C LEU A 6 -9.93 14.59 -2.77
N ASP A 7 -9.46 15.59 -2.03
CA ASP A 7 -8.98 16.86 -2.58
C ASP A 7 -7.60 16.66 -3.25
N ALA A 8 -7.58 15.83 -4.29
CA ALA A 8 -6.40 15.44 -5.04
C ALA A 8 -6.79 14.97 -6.46
N HIS A 9 -5.81 14.74 -7.33
CA HIS A 9 -6.05 14.28 -8.70
C HIS A 9 -6.69 12.89 -8.79
N PHE A 10 -6.55 12.06 -7.75
CA PHE A 10 -7.16 10.74 -7.65
C PHE A 10 -7.31 10.33 -6.18
N GLY A 11 -7.94 9.18 -5.95
CA GLY A 11 -8.22 8.67 -4.62
C GLY A 11 -9.63 9.05 -4.13
N ALA A 12 -10.12 8.29 -3.15
CA ALA A 12 -11.38 8.58 -2.48
C ALA A 12 -11.32 8.20 -1.00
N GLU A 13 -12.08 8.88 -0.17
CA GLU A 13 -12.43 8.39 1.17
C GLU A 13 -13.75 7.63 1.15
N VAL A 14 -13.85 6.62 2.01
CA VAL A 14 -15.05 5.81 2.23
C VAL A 14 -15.51 6.02 3.66
N LEU A 15 -16.76 6.47 3.78
CA LEU A 15 -17.41 6.84 5.05
C LEU A 15 -18.64 5.96 5.31
N GLY A 16 -19.00 5.80 6.60
CA GLY A 16 -20.22 5.11 7.00
C GLY A 16 -20.21 3.62 6.65
N VAL A 17 -19.08 2.96 6.94
CA VAL A 17 -18.90 1.49 6.89
C VAL A 17 -18.16 1.04 8.15
N GLU A 18 -18.43 -0.18 8.59
CA GLU A 18 -17.78 -0.82 9.73
C GLU A 18 -17.24 -2.18 9.25
N LEU A 19 -15.92 -2.36 9.27
CA LEU A 19 -15.27 -3.54 8.67
C LEU A 19 -15.14 -4.74 9.63
N GLY A 20 -15.34 -4.54 10.95
CA GLY A 20 -15.29 -5.59 11.99
C GLY A 20 -16.60 -6.36 12.19
N LYS A 21 -17.53 -6.25 11.25
CA LYS A 21 -18.78 -7.04 11.17
C LYS A 21 -18.74 -7.82 9.85
N ASP A 22 -19.64 -8.79 9.66
CA ASP A 22 -19.74 -9.55 8.41
C ASP A 22 -19.83 -8.61 7.20
N VAL A 23 -18.68 -8.40 6.53
CA VAL A 23 -18.58 -7.60 5.31
C VAL A 23 -19.15 -8.46 4.19
N ASP A 24 -20.39 -8.16 3.81
CA ASP A 24 -21.07 -8.93 2.79
C ASP A 24 -20.47 -8.71 1.39
N HIS A 25 -20.84 -9.61 0.48
CA HIS A 25 -20.38 -9.56 -0.91
C HIS A 25 -20.76 -8.23 -1.61
N ALA A 26 -21.91 -7.65 -1.27
CA ALA A 26 -22.34 -6.39 -1.87
C ALA A 26 -21.42 -5.24 -1.46
N MET A 27 -21.03 -5.16 -0.19
CA MET A 27 -20.08 -4.18 0.31
C MET A 27 -18.71 -4.36 -0.34
N MET A 28 -18.19 -5.60 -0.42
CA MET A 28 -16.92 -5.87 -1.10
C MET A 28 -16.94 -5.49 -2.57
N GLN A 29 -18.05 -5.73 -3.28
CA GLN A 29 -18.18 -5.32 -4.67
C GLN A 29 -18.11 -3.79 -4.81
N GLN A 30 -18.76 -3.05 -3.90
CA GLN A 30 -18.71 -1.58 -3.94
C GLN A 30 -17.33 -1.04 -3.57
N LEU A 31 -16.66 -1.60 -2.56
CA LEU A 31 -15.28 -1.25 -2.18
C LEU A 31 -14.30 -1.54 -3.32
N THR A 32 -14.44 -2.70 -3.95
CA THR A 32 -13.64 -3.10 -5.12
C THR A 32 -13.82 -2.09 -6.25
N LYS A 33 -15.07 -1.75 -6.59
CA LYS A 33 -15.35 -0.73 -7.62
C LYS A 33 -14.73 0.62 -7.25
N ALA A 34 -14.83 1.04 -5.99
CA ALA A 34 -14.24 2.29 -5.52
C ALA A 34 -12.71 2.27 -5.68
N LEU A 35 -12.03 1.21 -5.22
CA LEU A 35 -10.59 1.05 -5.35
C LEU A 35 -10.14 1.11 -6.81
N TYR A 36 -10.73 0.31 -7.71
CA TYR A 36 -10.32 0.31 -9.11
C TYR A 36 -10.63 1.63 -9.83
N SER A 37 -11.70 2.34 -9.44
CA SER A 37 -12.04 3.64 -10.03
C SER A 37 -11.13 4.77 -9.55
N HIS A 38 -10.69 4.72 -8.28
CA HIS A 38 -9.96 5.80 -7.63
C HIS A 38 -8.47 5.49 -7.41
N ARG A 39 -7.99 4.29 -7.73
CA ARG A 39 -6.64 3.74 -7.52
C ARG A 39 -6.25 3.53 -6.04
N VAL A 40 -6.72 4.37 -5.15
CA VAL A 40 -6.55 4.27 -3.70
C VAL A 40 -7.85 4.66 -3.00
N ILE A 41 -8.20 3.98 -1.93
CA ILE A 41 -9.30 4.35 -1.05
C ILE A 41 -8.85 4.42 0.40
N VAL A 42 -9.36 5.41 1.14
CA VAL A 42 -9.13 5.56 2.58
C VAL A 42 -10.44 5.28 3.31
N ILE A 43 -10.52 4.16 4.01
CA ILE A 43 -11.71 3.80 4.78
C ILE A 43 -11.57 4.40 6.19
N ARG A 44 -12.40 5.38 6.53
CA ARG A 44 -12.27 6.18 7.76
C ARG A 44 -12.91 5.49 8.97
N ASP A 45 -12.50 5.91 10.16
CA ASP A 45 -13.14 5.60 11.46
C ASP A 45 -13.20 4.10 11.82
N GLN A 46 -12.19 3.34 11.38
CA GLN A 46 -12.10 1.90 11.67
C GLN A 46 -11.38 1.65 12.99
N HIS A 47 -11.94 0.71 13.78
CA HIS A 47 -11.41 0.26 15.07
C HIS A 47 -11.41 -1.26 15.07
N LEU A 48 -10.46 -1.84 14.33
CA LEU A 48 -10.31 -3.28 14.15
C LEU A 48 -9.21 -3.80 15.07
N ASP A 49 -9.42 -4.99 15.61
CA ASP A 49 -8.33 -5.82 16.12
C ASP A 49 -7.64 -6.60 14.97
N GLU A 50 -6.62 -7.37 15.30
CA GLU A 50 -5.87 -8.16 14.33
C GLU A 50 -6.73 -9.23 13.63
N HIS A 51 -7.71 -9.82 14.33
CA HIS A 51 -8.60 -10.84 13.77
C HIS A 51 -9.56 -10.23 12.76
N ASP A 52 -10.17 -9.09 13.11
CA ASP A 52 -11.08 -8.36 12.24
C ASP A 52 -10.35 -7.84 11.00
N TYR A 53 -9.14 -7.28 11.18
CA TYR A 53 -8.33 -6.80 10.06
C TYR A 53 -7.92 -7.94 9.11
N LEU A 54 -7.51 -9.09 9.64
CA LEU A 54 -7.19 -10.27 8.83
C LEU A 54 -8.44 -10.83 8.13
N THR A 55 -9.58 -10.86 8.82
CA THR A 55 -10.86 -11.30 8.24
C THR A 55 -11.28 -10.40 7.08
N PHE A 56 -11.18 -9.08 7.25
CA PHE A 56 -11.42 -8.13 6.17
C PHE A 56 -10.41 -8.30 5.03
N GLY A 57 -9.12 -8.52 5.33
CA GLY A 57 -8.10 -8.82 4.32
C GLY A 57 -8.45 -10.06 3.48
N ARG A 58 -8.95 -11.12 4.13
CA ARG A 58 -9.41 -12.35 3.46
C ARG A 58 -10.64 -12.14 2.55
N ALA A 59 -11.43 -11.10 2.80
CA ALA A 59 -12.55 -10.74 1.92
C ALA A 59 -12.09 -10.16 0.57
N TRP A 60 -10.87 -9.61 0.49
CA TRP A 60 -10.26 -9.16 -0.77
C TRP A 60 -9.63 -10.30 -1.59
N GLY A 61 -9.22 -11.37 -0.92
CA GLY A 61 -8.53 -12.51 -1.53
C GLY A 61 -7.63 -13.21 -0.53
N GLN A 62 -6.73 -14.07 -1.03
CA GLN A 62 -5.77 -14.78 -0.18
C GLN A 62 -4.65 -13.81 0.26
N PRO A 63 -4.48 -13.55 1.57
CA PRO A 63 -3.35 -12.76 2.05
C PRO A 63 -2.00 -13.42 1.71
N ILE A 64 -1.02 -12.61 1.34
CA ILE A 64 0.31 -13.07 0.95
C ILE A 64 1.30 -12.72 2.08
N PRO A 65 1.86 -13.72 2.79
CA PRO A 65 2.84 -13.47 3.84
C PRO A 65 4.07 -12.75 3.28
N HIS A 66 4.62 -11.81 4.04
CA HIS A 66 5.84 -11.11 3.64
C HIS A 66 7.01 -12.10 3.44
N VAL A 67 7.86 -11.89 2.43
CA VAL A 67 8.95 -12.84 2.07
C VAL A 67 10.00 -13.02 3.17
N LEU A 68 10.16 -12.00 4.02
CA LEU A 68 11.03 -12.06 5.19
C LEU A 68 10.24 -12.53 6.42
N ASP A 69 10.42 -13.79 6.81
CA ASP A 69 9.71 -14.44 7.92
C ASP A 69 9.77 -13.65 9.24
N HIS A 70 10.92 -13.04 9.55
CA HIS A 70 11.13 -12.28 10.79
C HIS A 70 10.36 -10.94 10.86
N LEU A 71 9.76 -10.51 9.75
CA LEU A 71 8.88 -9.32 9.73
C LEU A 71 7.41 -9.67 9.99
N ARG A 72 7.05 -10.95 9.87
CA ARG A 72 5.68 -11.45 10.09
C ARG A 72 5.32 -11.39 11.58
N MET A 73 4.03 -11.20 11.86
CA MET A 73 3.52 -11.26 13.23
C MET A 73 3.42 -12.73 13.69
N PRO A 74 3.87 -13.08 14.92
CA PRO A 74 3.89 -14.47 15.39
C PRO A 74 2.52 -15.17 15.37
N GLU A 75 1.45 -14.47 15.77
CA GLU A 75 0.09 -15.02 15.83
C GLU A 75 -0.70 -14.83 14.52
N PHE A 76 -0.22 -13.95 13.64
CA PHE A 76 -0.86 -13.60 12.38
C PHE A 76 0.20 -13.55 11.26
N PRO A 77 0.76 -14.70 10.83
CA PRO A 77 1.89 -14.74 9.93
C PRO A 77 1.61 -14.14 8.53
N GLU A 78 0.35 -13.98 8.16
CA GLU A 78 -0.08 -13.26 6.95
C GLU A 78 0.13 -11.73 7.04
N MET A 79 0.34 -11.20 8.24
CA MET A 79 0.46 -9.78 8.52
C MET A 79 1.86 -9.40 8.98
N MET A 80 2.23 -8.14 8.78
CA MET A 80 3.44 -7.55 9.32
C MET A 80 3.12 -6.20 9.96
N THR A 81 3.82 -5.87 11.05
CA THR A 81 3.80 -4.51 11.59
C THR A 81 4.86 -3.65 10.92
N VAL A 82 4.51 -2.41 10.61
CA VAL A 82 5.41 -1.37 10.11
C VAL A 82 5.45 -0.26 11.14
N GLY A 83 6.63 0.13 11.60
CA GLY A 83 6.76 1.12 12.64
C GLY A 83 8.20 1.43 13.00
N ASN A 84 8.36 2.15 14.11
CA ASN A 84 9.65 2.50 14.69
C ASN A 84 9.69 2.31 16.21
N THR A 85 8.67 1.65 16.78
CA THR A 85 8.50 1.50 18.24
C THR A 85 8.91 0.14 18.75
N ASP A 86 8.92 -0.89 17.91
CA ASP A 86 9.26 -2.24 18.34
C ASP A 86 10.78 -2.48 18.25
N LYS A 87 11.30 -3.46 19.00
CA LYS A 87 12.73 -3.80 18.97
C LYS A 87 13.24 -4.13 17.57
N LYS A 88 12.42 -4.77 16.73
CA LYS A 88 12.76 -5.11 15.34
C LYS A 88 12.96 -3.88 14.45
N ASP A 89 12.31 -2.76 14.79
CA ASP A 89 12.31 -1.54 14.00
C ASP A 89 13.52 -0.64 14.30
N GLN A 90 14.33 -0.99 15.30
CA GLN A 90 15.60 -0.30 15.58
C GLN A 90 16.63 -0.49 14.45
N ASN A 91 16.43 -1.50 13.60
CA ASN A 91 17.22 -1.65 12.38
C ASN A 91 16.74 -0.66 11.32
N GLU A 92 17.60 0.30 10.96
CA GLU A 92 17.30 1.32 9.96
C GLU A 92 16.87 0.75 8.61
N ALA A 93 17.44 -0.39 8.20
CA ALA A 93 17.08 -1.03 6.93
C ALA A 93 15.65 -1.61 6.95
N VAL A 94 15.16 -2.02 8.12
CA VAL A 94 13.77 -2.46 8.31
C VAL A 94 12.86 -1.25 8.34
N ARG A 95 13.20 -0.22 9.13
CA ARG A 95 12.42 1.01 9.27
C ARG A 95 12.23 1.78 7.96
N ASN A 96 13.28 1.84 7.14
CA ASN A 96 13.31 2.62 5.89
C ASN A 96 13.27 1.71 4.64
N GLY A 97 12.77 0.48 4.76
CA GLY A 97 12.79 -0.51 3.67
C GLY A 97 11.97 -0.09 2.43
N THR A 98 10.95 0.74 2.62
CA THR A 98 9.95 1.13 1.61
C THR A 98 10.00 2.62 1.25
N VAL A 99 11.08 3.30 1.64
CA VAL A 99 11.27 4.75 1.49
C VAL A 99 11.33 5.22 0.03
N LEU A 100 11.64 4.32 -0.91
CA LEU A 100 11.74 4.63 -2.34
C LEU A 100 10.42 4.31 -3.07
N TRP A 101 10.14 5.00 -4.17
CA TRP A 101 9.02 4.65 -5.05
C TRP A 101 9.12 3.19 -5.50
N HIS A 102 8.07 2.42 -5.25
CA HIS A 102 7.99 1.02 -5.63
C HIS A 102 6.53 0.61 -5.87
N THR A 103 6.37 -0.57 -6.46
CA THR A 103 5.12 -1.32 -6.46
C THR A 103 5.39 -2.63 -5.73
N ASP A 104 4.62 -2.90 -4.70
CA ASP A 104 4.73 -4.11 -3.89
C ASP A 104 4.71 -5.35 -4.78
N GLN A 105 5.65 -6.26 -4.51
CA GLN A 105 5.77 -7.54 -5.22
C GLN A 105 5.88 -7.44 -6.75
N SER A 106 6.28 -6.30 -7.32
CA SER A 106 6.47 -6.19 -8.77
C SER A 106 7.55 -7.14 -9.35
N TYR A 107 8.36 -7.75 -8.49
CA TYR A 107 9.34 -8.79 -8.81
C TYR A 107 8.75 -10.21 -8.85
N GLU A 108 7.51 -10.41 -8.40
CA GLU A 108 6.79 -11.69 -8.47
C GLU A 108 6.13 -11.86 -9.83
N ALA A 109 5.97 -13.11 -10.27
CA ALA A 109 5.27 -13.41 -11.53
C ALA A 109 3.78 -13.02 -11.48
N VAL A 110 3.17 -13.09 -10.30
CA VAL A 110 1.81 -12.65 -10.01
C VAL A 110 1.87 -11.71 -8.81
N PRO A 111 2.02 -10.38 -9.04
CA PRO A 111 2.08 -9.39 -7.96
C PRO A 111 0.76 -9.31 -7.18
N ALA A 112 0.82 -8.75 -5.97
CA ALA A 112 -0.38 -8.41 -5.21
C ALA A 112 -1.30 -7.49 -6.02
N SER A 113 -2.60 -7.80 -6.01
CA SER A 113 -3.62 -6.96 -6.63
C SER A 113 -4.04 -5.77 -5.74
N VAL A 114 -3.87 -5.90 -4.43
CA VAL A 114 -4.24 -4.92 -3.41
C VAL A 114 -3.23 -4.97 -2.27
N THR A 115 -2.74 -3.80 -1.86
CA THR A 115 -2.02 -3.62 -0.58
C THR A 115 -2.94 -2.93 0.40
N MET A 116 -2.96 -3.41 1.65
CA MET A 116 -3.71 -2.81 2.75
C MET A 116 -2.76 -2.32 3.84
N LEU A 117 -3.02 -1.13 4.36
CA LEU A 117 -2.29 -0.56 5.50
C LEU A 117 -3.32 -0.02 6.50
N TYR A 118 -3.19 -0.43 7.76
CA TYR A 118 -4.05 0.01 8.86
C TYR A 118 -3.22 0.74 9.90
N SER A 119 -3.60 1.98 10.19
CA SER A 119 -2.85 2.84 11.10
C SER A 119 -3.27 2.59 12.56
N ILE A 120 -2.32 2.14 13.38
CA ILE A 120 -2.49 1.97 14.83
C ILE A 120 -2.03 3.21 15.59
N LYS A 121 -0.91 3.81 15.15
CA LYS A 121 -0.32 5.03 15.71
C LYS A 121 0.21 5.87 14.56
N THR A 122 -0.16 7.15 14.53
CA THR A 122 0.29 8.11 13.50
C THR A 122 0.99 9.27 14.22
N PRO A 123 2.13 9.78 13.72
CA PRO A 123 2.74 10.99 14.26
C PRO A 123 1.85 12.22 14.04
N GLU A 124 2.02 13.26 14.86
CA GLU A 124 1.29 14.53 14.69
C GLU A 124 1.70 15.29 13.43
N THR A 125 2.91 15.03 12.91
CA THR A 125 3.46 15.66 11.71
C THR A 125 4.37 14.67 10.98
N GLY A 126 4.29 14.63 9.65
CA GLY A 126 5.04 13.68 8.84
C GLY A 126 4.38 12.30 8.78
N GLY A 127 5.07 11.34 8.17
CA GLY A 127 4.59 9.96 8.04
C GLY A 127 3.55 9.75 6.94
N GLU A 128 3.39 10.73 6.05
CA GLU A 128 2.50 10.63 4.90
C GLU A 128 3.00 9.57 3.91
N THR A 129 2.08 8.74 3.44
CA THR A 129 2.34 7.84 2.31
C THR A 129 2.04 8.55 1.01
N GLN A 130 3.03 8.67 0.12
CA GLN A 130 2.84 9.19 -1.23
C GLN A 130 2.46 8.05 -2.19
N ILE A 131 1.48 8.29 -3.06
CA ILE A 131 1.02 7.33 -4.07
C ILE A 131 1.09 8.00 -5.44
N CYS A 132 1.48 7.23 -6.48
CA CYS A 132 1.55 7.68 -7.86
C CYS A 132 0.59 6.88 -8.74
N ASN A 133 -0.24 7.56 -9.54
CA ASN A 133 -1.11 6.93 -10.51
C ASN A 133 -0.34 6.65 -11.81
N MET A 134 0.24 5.45 -11.92
CA MET A 134 1.03 5.04 -13.08
C MET A 134 0.22 4.97 -14.39
N VAL A 135 -1.10 4.80 -14.32
CA VAL A 135 -1.97 4.85 -15.51
C VAL A 135 -2.04 6.29 -16.04
N ALA A 136 -2.28 7.26 -15.17
CA ALA A 136 -2.29 8.68 -15.56
C ALA A 136 -0.90 9.11 -16.04
N ALA A 137 0.16 8.72 -15.33
CA ALA A 137 1.54 9.02 -15.73
C ALA A 137 1.86 8.50 -17.14
N TYR A 138 1.45 7.27 -17.48
CA TYR A 138 1.60 6.74 -18.82
C TYR A 138 0.73 7.49 -19.84
N GLN A 139 -0.52 7.84 -19.49
CA GLN A 139 -1.43 8.58 -20.36
C GLN A 139 -0.94 9.99 -20.69
N ASP A 140 -0.19 10.63 -19.80
CA ASP A 140 0.36 11.98 -20.01
C ASP A 140 1.61 11.98 -20.90
N LEU A 141 2.19 10.81 -21.21
CA LEU A 141 3.32 10.71 -22.13
C LEU A 141 2.92 11.05 -23.58
N ASP A 142 3.87 11.64 -24.32
CA ASP A 142 3.71 11.82 -25.76
C ASP A 142 3.64 10.47 -26.51
N ALA A 143 3.06 10.49 -27.71
CA ALA A 143 2.82 9.29 -28.50
C ALA A 143 4.12 8.52 -28.82
N ARG A 144 5.21 9.24 -29.08
CA ARG A 144 6.51 8.64 -29.39
C ARG A 144 7.08 7.87 -28.20
N MET A 145 6.93 8.41 -26.99
CA MET A 145 7.38 7.74 -25.77
C MET A 145 6.51 6.50 -25.48
N LYS A 146 5.19 6.59 -25.66
CA LYS A 146 4.28 5.43 -25.53
C LYS A 146 4.67 4.30 -26.48
N GLU A 147 4.81 4.59 -27.77
CA GLU A 147 5.25 3.61 -28.78
C GLU A 147 6.58 2.95 -28.40
N LYS A 148 7.53 3.74 -27.90
CA LYS A 148 8.81 3.20 -27.43
C LYS A 148 8.65 2.27 -26.23
N LEU A 149 7.85 2.65 -25.24
CA LEU A 149 7.68 1.87 -24.01
C LEU A 149 6.87 0.58 -24.24
N ASP A 150 5.89 0.60 -25.14
CA ASP A 150 5.04 -0.56 -25.45
C ASP A 150 5.83 -1.74 -26.05
N ALA A 151 6.97 -1.44 -26.69
CA ALA A 151 7.87 -2.45 -27.24
C ALA A 151 8.86 -3.03 -26.22
N LEU A 152 8.85 -2.54 -24.96
CA LEU A 152 9.81 -2.90 -23.94
C LEU A 152 9.20 -3.79 -22.86
N GLN A 153 10.05 -4.60 -22.24
CA GLN A 153 9.75 -5.36 -21.05
C GLN A 153 10.75 -4.97 -19.95
N VAL A 154 10.27 -4.91 -18.71
CA VAL A 154 11.09 -4.57 -17.55
C VAL A 154 11.20 -5.81 -16.66
N ALA A 155 12.42 -6.17 -16.30
CA ALA A 155 12.68 -7.20 -15.30
C ALA A 155 12.80 -6.54 -13.92
N HIS A 156 11.96 -6.98 -12.98
CA HIS A 156 11.97 -6.53 -11.59
C HIS A 156 12.65 -7.59 -10.73
N GLN A 157 13.51 -7.18 -9.80
CA GLN A 157 14.21 -8.08 -8.87
C GLN A 157 13.96 -7.62 -7.43
N TYR A 158 13.85 -8.58 -6.52
CA TYR A 158 13.71 -8.27 -5.11
C TYR A 158 14.96 -7.58 -4.57
N GLY A 159 14.75 -6.52 -3.80
CA GLY A 159 15.81 -5.69 -3.23
C GLY A 159 15.64 -4.23 -3.61
N ARG A 160 16.47 -3.37 -3.00
CA ARG A 160 16.53 -1.95 -3.35
C ARG A 160 17.55 -1.70 -4.45
N GLY A 161 17.17 -0.92 -5.46
CA GLY A 161 18.14 -0.36 -6.41
C GLY A 161 19.16 0.52 -5.69
N LYS A 162 20.32 0.74 -6.31
CA LYS A 162 21.22 1.81 -5.86
C LYS A 162 20.55 3.15 -6.15
N LEU A 163 20.43 4.01 -5.15
CA LEU A 163 20.07 5.41 -5.33
C LEU A 163 20.95 6.01 -6.42
N ARG A 164 20.34 6.54 -7.47
CA ARG A 164 21.05 7.34 -8.47
C ARG A 164 21.36 8.72 -7.88
N PRO A 165 22.43 9.41 -8.34
CA PRO A 165 22.77 10.74 -7.81
C PRO A 165 21.64 11.78 -7.90
N SER A 166 20.69 11.59 -8.81
CA SER A 166 19.53 12.46 -9.03
C SER A 166 18.28 12.06 -8.25
N GLU A 167 18.30 10.97 -7.50
CA GLU A 167 17.16 10.51 -6.69
C GLU A 167 17.28 11.09 -5.28
N TYR A 168 16.22 11.75 -4.82
CA TYR A 168 16.14 12.25 -3.45
C TYR A 168 16.08 11.05 -2.49
N ALA A 169 16.96 11.03 -1.48
CA ALA A 169 16.80 10.13 -0.34
C ALA A 169 15.51 10.53 0.40
N ALA A 170 14.66 9.58 0.77
CA ALA A 170 13.42 9.96 1.45
C ALA A 170 13.70 10.50 2.85
N SER A 171 12.78 11.35 3.30
CA SER A 171 12.78 11.85 4.67
C SER A 171 12.63 10.68 5.65
N PRO A 172 13.59 10.48 6.56
CA PRO A 172 13.46 9.43 7.57
C PRO A 172 12.23 9.69 8.44
N ILE A 173 11.53 8.62 8.84
CA ILE A 173 10.47 8.72 9.85
C ILE A 173 11.15 9.04 11.18
N THR A 174 11.12 10.31 11.58
CA THR A 174 11.63 10.78 12.86
C THR A 174 10.47 11.01 13.82
N THR A 175 10.45 10.27 14.92
CA THR A 175 9.65 10.62 16.10
C THR A 175 10.58 11.29 17.10
N THR A 176 10.34 12.56 17.42
CA THR A 176 10.91 13.22 18.61
C THR A 176 10.14 12.84 19.85
#